data_AF-A0A7V4MPS3-F1
#
_entry.id   AF-A0A7V4MPS3-F1
#
_cell.length_a   1.000
_cell.length_b   1.000
_cell.length_c   1.000
_cell.angle_alpha   90.00
_cell.angle_beta   90.00
_cell.angle_gamma   90.00
#
_symmetry.space_group_name_H-M   'P 1'
#
loop_
_entity.id
_entity.type
_entity.pdbx_description
1 polymer ?
#
loop_
_entity_poly.entity_id
_entity_poly.type
_entity_poly.pdbx_seq_one_letter_code
_entity_poly.pdbx_strand_id
1 'polypeptide(L)'
;QLNTGLTGQIRYRVSERNLYAYLFGVRKPIAHVMGYFVSVLRERIANFEAPQARSDSAGEAAGPDTAGISINDIRKNLRDLNEHMDQECRSSAARYGIVLDASLITGIDPPPEVESALAAINTAYNQVSSDISLAQAGADQKIVQSKRAVEIETLKAQAEVEPLERMAAQLTDLKKVGGPAALQAYVRNVRLALFDQAQQVFLEVKP
;
A
#
# COMPACT_ATOMS: atom_id res chain seq x y z
N GLN A 1 33.85 -6.52 -4.66
CA GLN A 1 33.72 -5.15 -4.17
C GLN A 1 32.88 -4.40 -5.18
N LEU A 2 31.76 -3.81 -4.78
CA LEU A 2 30.99 -2.94 -5.65
C LEU A 2 31.61 -1.55 -5.62
N ASN A 3 32.00 -1.04 -6.79
CA ASN A 3 32.53 0.30 -6.92
C ASN A 3 31.35 1.25 -7.12
N THR A 4 31.08 2.11 -6.15
CA THR A 4 30.08 3.17 -6.24
C THR A 4 30.76 4.50 -6.52
N GLY A 5 30.21 5.25 -7.47
CA GLY A 5 30.61 6.62 -7.74
C GLY A 5 29.91 7.57 -6.76
N LEU A 6 30.65 8.54 -6.23
CA LEU A 6 30.10 9.60 -5.38
C LEU A 6 30.40 10.93 -6.04
N THR A 7 29.37 11.75 -6.23
CA THR A 7 29.51 13.12 -6.74
C THR A 7 29.08 14.12 -5.69
N GLY A 8 29.80 15.22 -5.58
CA GLY A 8 29.52 16.26 -4.60
C GLY A 8 30.33 17.51 -4.79
N GLN A 9 29.98 18.53 -4.03
CA GLN A 9 30.62 19.84 -3.98
C GLN A 9 30.99 20.19 -2.54
N ILE A 10 32.17 20.74 -2.35
CA ILE A 10 32.66 21.18 -1.04
C ILE A 10 32.98 22.66 -1.14
N ARG A 11 32.40 23.46 -0.23
CA ARG A 11 32.72 24.88 -0.08
C ARG A 11 33.56 25.06 1.17
N TYR A 12 34.68 25.77 1.03
CA TYR A 12 35.60 26.00 2.12
C TYR A 12 36.10 27.44 2.13
N ARG A 13 36.48 27.89 3.33
CA ARG A 13 37.09 29.19 3.58
C ARG A 13 38.23 29.03 4.58
N VAL A 14 39.27 29.85 4.43
CA VAL A 14 40.37 29.87 5.40
C VAL A 14 39.90 30.55 6.69
N SER A 15 40.21 29.94 7.84
CA SER A 15 39.87 30.48 9.16
C SER A 15 40.84 31.59 9.54
N GLU A 16 40.35 32.82 9.60
CA GLU A 16 41.14 33.96 10.10
C GLU A 16 41.57 33.78 11.56
N ARG A 17 40.79 33.04 12.35
CA ARG A 17 41.07 32.77 13.77
C ARG A 17 42.21 31.77 13.98
N ASN A 18 42.56 30.98 12.97
CA ASN A 18 43.60 29.95 13.06
C ASN A 18 44.46 29.91 11.79
N LEU A 19 44.92 31.09 11.36
CA LEU A 19 45.74 31.23 10.15
C LEU A 19 47.09 30.51 10.27
N TYR A 20 47.60 30.39 11.51
CA TYR A 20 48.87 29.71 11.79
C TYR A 20 48.85 28.24 11.35
N ALA A 21 47.77 27.51 11.66
CA ALA A 21 47.63 26.11 11.25
C ALA A 21 47.59 25.95 9.72
N TYR A 22 46.98 26.91 9.01
CA TYR A 22 46.90 26.90 7.55
C TYR A 22 48.26 27.18 6.89
N LEU A 23 49.01 28.16 7.39
CA LEU A 23 50.30 28.60 6.80
C LEU A 23 51.48 27.71 7.20
N PHE A 24 51.54 27.28 8.47
CA PHE A 24 52.72 26.64 9.05
C PHE A 24 52.44 25.23 9.59
N GLY A 25 51.18 24.86 9.79
CA GLY A 25 50.84 23.55 10.33
C GLY A 25 51.10 22.40 9.36
N VAL A 26 50.76 22.58 8.08
CA VAL A 26 50.83 21.51 7.07
C VAL A 26 51.22 22.08 5.71
N ARG A 27 52.09 21.37 4.97
CA ARG A 27 52.62 21.84 3.66
C ARG A 27 51.54 22.01 2.57
N LYS A 28 50.48 21.19 2.58
CA LYS A 28 49.36 21.24 1.63
C LYS A 28 48.02 21.05 2.35
N PRO A 29 47.52 22.05 3.07
CA PRO A 29 46.37 21.88 3.98
C PRO A 29 45.09 21.44 3.26
N ILE A 30 44.85 21.93 2.04
CA ILE A 30 43.67 21.53 1.23
C ILE A 30 43.67 20.03 0.93
N ALA A 31 44.79 19.46 0.52
CA ALA A 31 44.88 18.03 0.20
C ALA A 31 44.62 17.16 1.45
N HIS A 32 45.07 17.61 2.62
CA HIS A 32 44.82 16.91 3.88
C HIS A 32 43.35 16.98 4.31
N VAL A 33 42.70 18.14 4.16
CA VAL A 33 41.27 18.27 4.46
C VAL A 33 40.44 17.41 3.52
N MET A 34 40.79 17.38 2.23
CA MET A 34 40.13 16.49 1.26
C MET A 34 40.32 15.01 1.62
N GLY A 35 41.52 14.61 2.02
CA GLY A 35 41.79 13.23 2.49
C GLY A 35 40.98 12.87 3.73
N TYR A 36 40.94 13.77 4.71
CA TYR A 36 40.14 13.62 5.93
C TYR A 36 38.64 13.49 5.59
N PHE A 37 38.12 14.35 4.73
CA PHE A 37 36.73 14.29 4.27
C PHE A 37 36.38 12.94 3.64
N VAL A 38 37.22 12.44 2.72
CA VAL A 38 37.02 11.15 2.06
C VAL A 38 37.06 9.99 3.06
N SER A 39 37.94 10.06 4.08
CA SER A 39 38.00 9.04 5.13
C SER A 39 36.72 8.99 5.96
N VAL A 40 36.25 10.13 6.45
CA VAL A 40 35.01 10.23 7.24
C VAL A 40 33.80 9.80 6.40
N LEU A 41 33.74 10.22 5.14
CA LEU A 41 32.66 9.83 4.24
C LEU A 41 32.62 8.31 4.02
N ARG A 42 33.78 7.70 3.79
CA ARG A 42 33.88 6.25 3.58
C ARG A 42 33.47 5.46 4.83
N GLU A 43 33.94 5.88 6.00
CA GLU A 43 33.53 5.29 7.27
C GLU A 43 32.03 5.42 7.48
N ARG A 44 31.45 6.59 7.19
CA ARG A 44 30.02 6.83 7.34
C ARG A 44 29.17 5.99 6.39
N ILE A 45 29.56 5.85 5.13
CA ILE A 45 28.87 4.98 4.17
C ILE A 45 28.92 3.51 4.62
N ALA A 46 30.04 3.07 5.20
CA ALA A 46 30.19 1.71 5.69
C ALA A 46 29.36 1.43 6.97
N ASN A 47 29.13 2.46 7.79
CA ASN A 47 28.36 2.39 9.04
C ASN A 47 26.96 3.00 8.90
N PHE A 48 26.47 3.23 7.68
CA PHE A 48 25.18 3.87 7.46
C PHE A 48 24.06 2.87 7.73
N GLU A 49 23.25 3.14 8.75
CA GLU A 49 22.02 2.40 9.01
C GLU A 49 20.85 3.34 8.72
N ALA A 50 19.93 2.91 7.85
CA ALA A 50 18.74 3.70 7.56
C ALA A 50 17.97 3.90 8.87
N PRO A 51 17.54 5.14 9.20
CA PRO A 51 16.63 5.34 10.31
C PRO A 51 15.42 4.42 10.07
N GLN A 52 15.07 3.58 11.05
CA GLN A 52 13.85 2.77 10.96
C GLN A 52 12.68 3.73 10.81
N ALA A 53 12.25 3.96 9.57
CA ALA A 53 11.03 4.67 9.29
C ALA A 53 9.93 3.83 9.96
N ARG A 54 9.32 4.39 11.01
CA ARG A 54 8.02 3.90 11.48
C ARG A 54 7.16 3.77 10.25
N SER A 55 6.71 2.55 9.99
CA SER A 55 5.93 2.12 8.86
C SER A 55 4.55 2.78 8.85
N ASP A 56 4.48 4.10 8.62
CA ASP A 56 3.24 4.88 8.64
C ASP A 56 2.90 5.50 7.27
N SER A 57 3.63 5.18 6.21
CA SER A 57 3.21 5.47 4.83
C SER A 57 2.65 4.22 4.17
N ALA A 58 1.34 4.02 4.33
CA ALA A 58 0.55 3.10 3.52
C ALA A 58 0.77 3.39 2.03
N GLY A 59 1.63 2.60 1.37
CA GLY A 59 1.93 2.72 -0.06
C GLY A 59 3.36 2.34 -0.46
N GLU A 60 4.34 2.48 0.43
CA GLU A 60 5.71 2.00 0.21
C GLU A 60 6.01 0.91 1.24
N ALA A 61 5.44 -0.28 1.03
CA ALA A 61 5.76 -1.44 1.84
C ALA A 61 7.20 -1.87 1.53
N ALA A 62 8.03 -1.88 2.58
CA ALA A 62 9.40 -2.35 2.61
C ALA A 62 9.69 -3.43 1.56
N GLY A 63 10.59 -3.10 0.62
CA GLY A 63 11.31 -4.13 -0.12
C GLY A 63 12.00 -5.08 0.86
N PRO A 64 12.34 -6.31 0.43
CA PRO A 64 12.82 -7.35 1.32
C PRO A 64 13.90 -6.78 2.23
N ASP A 65 13.75 -7.01 3.55
CA ASP A 65 14.73 -6.73 4.59
C ASP A 65 16.01 -7.56 4.33
N THR A 66 16.72 -7.24 3.25
CA THR A 66 18.10 -7.64 3.06
C THR A 66 18.93 -6.75 3.95
N ALA A 67 19.25 -7.26 5.14
CA ALA A 67 20.25 -6.73 6.05
C ALA A 67 21.53 -6.38 5.28
N GLY A 68 21.63 -5.12 4.89
CA GLY A 68 22.65 -4.60 4.00
C GLY A 68 22.30 -3.16 3.66
N ILE A 69 23.30 -2.30 3.71
CA ILE A 69 23.17 -0.88 3.39
C ILE A 69 22.75 -0.78 1.92
N SER A 70 21.47 -0.49 1.66
CA SER A 70 21.03 -0.36 0.28
C SER A 70 21.48 1.00 -0.25
N ILE A 71 22.00 1.02 -1.49
CA ILE A 71 22.36 2.27 -2.18
C ILE A 71 21.13 3.20 -2.27
N ASN A 72 19.93 2.61 -2.29
CA ASN A 72 18.68 3.34 -2.28
C ASN A 72 18.42 4.07 -0.95
N ASP A 73 18.78 3.47 0.19
CA ASP A 73 18.61 4.10 1.50
C ASP A 73 19.53 5.30 1.67
N ILE A 74 20.78 5.19 1.20
CA ILE A 74 21.70 6.33 1.22
C ILE A 74 21.19 7.43 0.27
N ARG A 75 20.64 7.05 -0.90
CA ARG A 75 20.03 7.99 -1.85
C ARG A 75 18.85 8.74 -1.23
N LYS A 76 17.96 8.04 -0.53
CA LYS A 76 16.79 8.64 0.16
C LYS A 76 17.21 9.56 1.30
N ASN A 77 18.28 9.23 2.02
CA ASN A 77 18.73 9.93 3.22
C ASN A 77 20.01 10.75 3.02
N LEU A 78 20.19 11.32 1.82
CA LEU A 78 21.37 12.13 1.50
C LEU A 78 21.48 13.40 2.36
N ARG A 79 20.34 13.93 2.83
CA ARG A 79 20.30 15.10 3.72
C ARG A 79 20.97 14.82 5.06
N ASP A 80 20.61 13.71 5.69
CA ASP A 80 21.15 13.32 7.00
C ASP A 80 22.66 13.06 6.88
N LEU A 81 23.09 12.46 5.76
CA LEU A 81 24.51 12.31 5.46
C LEU A 81 25.24 13.65 5.40
N ASN A 82 24.69 14.64 4.68
CA ASN A 82 25.30 15.98 4.57
C ASN A 82 25.35 16.69 5.93
N GLU A 83 24.29 16.63 6.74
CA GLU A 83 24.25 17.24 8.07
C GLU A 83 25.32 16.66 9.01
N HIS A 84 25.47 15.32 9.01
CA HIS A 84 26.51 14.65 9.78
C HIS A 84 27.92 14.99 9.28
N MET A 85 28.12 15.03 7.96
CA MET A 85 29.40 15.44 7.38
C MET A 85 29.77 16.86 7.78
N ASP A 86 28.83 17.80 7.75
CA ASP A 86 29.04 19.18 8.19
C ASP A 86 29.42 19.26 9.67
N GLN A 87 28.83 18.41 10.53
CA GLN A 87 29.17 18.35 11.95
C GLN A 87 30.59 17.84 12.23
N GLU A 88 30.97 16.71 11.65
CA GLU A 88 32.32 16.13 11.79
C GLU A 88 33.41 17.05 11.21
N CYS A 89 33.06 17.71 10.09
CA CYS A 89 33.95 18.64 9.40
C CYS A 89 34.23 19.93 10.19
N ARG A 90 33.46 20.27 11.24
CA ARG A 90 33.79 21.42 12.12
C ARG A 90 35.16 21.31 12.76
N SER A 91 35.63 20.09 13.02
CA SER A 91 36.94 19.83 13.62
C SER A 91 38.12 20.24 12.71
N SER A 92 37.88 20.35 11.39
CA SER A 92 38.90 20.72 10.40
C SER A 92 39.46 22.14 10.62
N ALA A 93 38.65 23.06 11.14
CA ALA A 93 39.05 24.45 11.40
C ALA A 93 40.13 24.55 12.49
N ALA A 94 40.05 23.71 13.52
CA ALA A 94 41.02 23.67 14.60
C ALA A 94 42.33 22.99 14.16
N ARG A 95 42.25 21.93 13.36
CA ARG A 95 43.42 21.13 12.95
C ARG A 95 44.19 21.72 11.77
N TYR A 96 43.50 22.23 10.75
CA TYR A 96 44.11 22.62 9.47
C TYR A 96 43.93 24.11 9.15
N GLY A 97 43.22 24.87 9.98
CA GLY A 97 42.95 26.29 9.73
C GLY A 97 41.97 26.54 8.57
N ILE A 98 41.21 25.53 8.13
CA ILE A 98 40.21 25.63 7.06
C ILE A 98 38.84 25.32 7.64
N VAL A 99 37.86 26.18 7.40
CA VAL A 99 36.44 25.94 7.72
C VAL A 99 35.77 25.39 6.48
N LEU A 100 35.07 24.27 6.63
CA LEU A 100 34.16 23.74 5.61
C LEU A 100 32.78 24.34 5.86
N ASP A 101 32.32 25.20 4.94
CA ASP A 101 31.06 25.94 5.07
C ASP A 101 29.85 25.08 4.67
N ALA A 102 30.04 24.19 3.68
CA ALA A 102 29.04 23.21 3.28
C ALA A 102 29.70 22.03 2.56
N SER A 103 29.28 20.82 2.91
CA SER A 103 29.54 19.60 2.15
C SER A 103 28.24 19.08 1.53
N LEU A 104 28.08 19.28 0.22
CA LEU A 104 26.89 18.84 -0.50
C LEU A 104 27.24 17.64 -1.36
N ILE A 105 26.83 16.46 -0.91
CA ILE A 105 26.83 15.26 -1.76
C ILE A 105 25.61 15.37 -2.66
N THR A 106 25.82 15.29 -3.97
CA THR A 106 24.78 15.50 -4.99
C THR A 106 24.22 14.21 -5.54
N GLY A 107 24.99 13.13 -5.52
CA GLY A 107 24.55 11.86 -6.06
C GLY A 107 25.44 10.68 -5.68
N ILE A 108 24.81 9.51 -5.63
CA ILE A 108 25.48 8.22 -5.50
C ILE A 108 25.10 7.41 -6.72
N ASP A 109 26.09 7.18 -7.57
CA ASP A 109 25.93 6.49 -8.83
C ASP A 109 26.30 5.02 -8.60
N PRO A 110 25.31 4.10 -8.63
CA PRO A 110 25.59 2.68 -8.62
C PRO A 110 26.31 2.27 -9.91
N PRO A 111 27.06 1.15 -9.92
CA PRO A 111 27.61 0.61 -11.15
C PRO A 111 26.49 0.20 -12.12
N PRO A 112 26.74 0.25 -13.44
CA PRO A 112 25.69 0.13 -14.45
C PRO A 112 24.96 -1.22 -14.43
N GLU A 113 25.65 -2.32 -14.06
CA GLU A 113 24.99 -3.63 -13.94
C GLU A 113 23.96 -3.64 -12.80
N VAL A 114 24.26 -2.95 -11.69
CA VAL A 114 23.37 -2.86 -10.54
C VAL A 114 22.22 -1.90 -10.79
N GLU A 115 22.47 -0.78 -11.48
CA GLU A 115 21.39 0.14 -11.86
C GLU A 115 20.32 -0.56 -12.71
N SER A 116 20.76 -1.34 -13.71
CA SER A 116 19.88 -2.15 -14.56
C SER A 116 19.09 -3.18 -13.74
N ALA A 117 19.76 -3.90 -12.83
CA ALA A 117 19.12 -4.88 -11.96
C ALA A 117 18.09 -4.23 -11.02
N LEU A 118 18.40 -3.08 -10.42
CA LEU A 118 17.48 -2.34 -9.56
C LEU A 118 16.28 -1.82 -10.35
N ALA A 119 16.48 -1.33 -11.57
CA ALA A 119 15.40 -0.90 -12.45
C ALA A 119 14.47 -2.06 -12.82
N ALA A 120 15.03 -3.24 -13.14
CA ALA A 120 14.27 -4.44 -13.42
C ALA A 120 13.47 -4.90 -12.19
N ILE A 121 14.09 -4.90 -11.00
CA ILE A 121 13.42 -5.26 -9.74
C ILE A 121 12.27 -4.29 -9.44
N ASN A 122 12.50 -2.98 -9.56
CA ASN A 122 11.46 -1.98 -9.31
C ASN A 122 10.29 -2.11 -10.30
N THR A 123 10.58 -2.41 -11.57
CA THR A 123 9.55 -2.63 -12.58
C THR A 123 8.71 -3.88 -12.24
N ALA A 124 9.37 -4.99 -11.91
CA ALA A 124 8.71 -6.22 -11.52
C ALA A 124 7.88 -6.04 -10.23
N TYR A 125 8.43 -5.34 -9.23
CA TYR A 125 7.73 -5.05 -7.98
C TYR A 125 6.48 -4.19 -8.21
N ASN A 126 6.59 -3.11 -8.98
CA ASN A 126 5.46 -2.25 -9.29
C ASN A 126 4.39 -2.98 -10.09
N GLN A 127 4.78 -3.88 -11.00
CA GLN A 127 3.85 -4.72 -11.74
C GLN A 127 3.12 -5.70 -10.80
N VAL A 128 3.84 -6.41 -9.94
CA VAL A 128 3.24 -7.34 -8.97
C VAL A 128 2.32 -6.58 -8.00
N SER A 129 2.71 -5.41 -7.53
CA SER A 129 1.89 -4.57 -6.64
C SER A 129 0.60 -4.10 -7.32
N SER A 130 0.68 -3.72 -8.60
CA SER A 130 -0.49 -3.40 -9.43
C SER A 130 -1.42 -4.60 -9.59
N ASP A 131 -0.88 -5.77 -9.92
CA ASP A 131 -1.68 -6.99 -10.13
C ASP A 131 -2.37 -7.44 -8.83
N ILE A 132 -1.68 -7.36 -7.69
CA ILE A 132 -2.25 -7.62 -6.37
C ILE A 132 -3.41 -6.66 -6.09
N SER A 133 -3.22 -5.37 -6.35
CA SER A 133 -4.25 -4.35 -6.13
C SER A 133 -5.50 -4.60 -6.98
N LEU A 134 -5.32 -4.98 -8.25
CA LEU A 134 -6.42 -5.35 -9.15
C LEU A 134 -7.14 -6.62 -8.69
N ALA A 135 -6.39 -7.65 -8.29
CA ALA A 135 -6.95 -8.89 -7.78
C ALA A 135 -7.75 -8.67 -6.49
N GLN A 136 -7.22 -7.84 -5.58
CA GLN A 136 -7.87 -7.47 -4.33
C GLN A 136 -9.20 -6.72 -4.59
N ALA A 137 -9.18 -5.71 -5.47
CA ALA A 137 -10.38 -4.98 -5.84
C ALA A 137 -11.45 -5.91 -6.48
N GLY A 138 -11.02 -6.86 -7.32
CA GLY A 138 -11.90 -7.86 -7.91
C GLY A 138 -12.50 -8.81 -6.88
N ALA A 139 -11.73 -9.22 -5.87
CA ALA A 139 -12.20 -10.05 -4.77
C ALA A 139 -13.22 -9.31 -3.90
N ASP A 140 -12.92 -8.05 -3.53
CA ASP A 140 -13.81 -7.22 -2.73
C ASP A 140 -15.14 -6.96 -3.43
N GLN A 141 -15.10 -6.69 -4.73
CA GLN A 141 -16.31 -6.53 -5.53
C GLN A 141 -17.15 -7.82 -5.55
N LYS A 142 -16.52 -8.99 -5.73
CA LYS A 142 -17.22 -10.28 -5.69
C LYS A 142 -17.86 -10.54 -4.33
N ILE A 143 -17.16 -10.25 -3.23
CA ILE A 143 -17.70 -10.42 -1.87
C ILE A 143 -18.95 -9.56 -1.67
N VAL A 144 -18.92 -8.30 -2.11
CA VAL A 144 -20.07 -7.40 -2.01
C VAL A 144 -21.23 -7.89 -2.88
N GLN A 145 -20.96 -8.36 -4.10
CA GLN A 145 -21.98 -8.93 -4.99
C GLN A 145 -22.60 -10.20 -4.39
N SER A 146 -21.81 -11.11 -3.84
CA SER A 146 -22.30 -12.32 -3.19
C SER A 146 -23.20 -12.02 -2.00
N LYS A 147 -22.84 -11.04 -1.14
CA LYS A 147 -23.68 -10.61 -0.02
C LYS A 147 -25.04 -10.08 -0.50
N ARG A 148 -25.02 -9.19 -1.49
CA ARG A 148 -26.25 -8.64 -2.10
C ARG A 148 -27.11 -9.72 -2.75
N ALA A 149 -26.50 -10.71 -3.40
CA ALA A 149 -27.23 -11.82 -4.00
C ALA A 149 -28.00 -12.63 -2.95
N VAL A 150 -27.37 -12.94 -1.82
CA VAL A 150 -28.02 -13.65 -0.70
C VAL A 150 -29.14 -12.80 -0.10
N GLU A 151 -28.95 -11.49 0.08
CA GLU A 151 -30.00 -10.58 0.55
C GLU A 151 -31.20 -10.57 -0.41
N ILE A 152 -30.97 -10.51 -1.72
CA ILE A 152 -32.06 -10.53 -2.71
C ILE A 152 -32.80 -11.86 -2.68
N GLU A 153 -32.09 -12.98 -2.60
CA GLU A 153 -32.69 -14.31 -2.60
C GLU A 153 -33.49 -14.59 -1.33
N THR A 154 -32.99 -14.14 -0.17
CA THR A 154 -33.73 -14.21 1.10
C THR A 154 -34.99 -13.33 1.10
N LEU A 155 -34.91 -12.11 0.58
CA LEU A 155 -36.08 -11.24 0.41
C LEU A 155 -37.10 -11.83 -0.56
N LYS A 156 -36.64 -12.45 -1.65
CA LYS A 156 -37.52 -13.10 -2.61
C LYS A 156 -38.24 -14.30 -1.98
N ALA A 157 -37.53 -15.12 -1.22
CA ALA A 157 -38.14 -16.24 -0.49
C ALA A 157 -39.21 -15.75 0.50
N GLN A 158 -38.95 -14.67 1.24
CA GLN A 158 -39.95 -14.06 2.13
C GLN A 158 -41.18 -13.54 1.36
N ALA A 159 -40.95 -12.86 0.24
CA ALA A 159 -42.02 -12.32 -0.61
C ALA A 159 -42.90 -13.40 -1.24
N GLU A 160 -42.36 -14.60 -1.49
CA GLU A 160 -43.14 -15.75 -1.98
C GLU A 160 -44.00 -16.40 -0.87
N VAL A 161 -43.51 -16.41 0.37
CA VAL A 161 -44.22 -16.99 1.53
C VAL A 161 -45.33 -16.07 2.04
N GLU A 162 -45.11 -14.75 2.05
CA GLU A 162 -46.07 -13.78 2.58
C GLU A 162 -47.52 -13.90 2.02
N PRO A 163 -47.76 -14.01 0.70
CA PRO A 163 -49.12 -14.19 0.17
C PRO A 163 -49.74 -15.53 0.58
N LEU A 164 -48.96 -16.59 0.75
CA LEU A 164 -49.45 -17.88 1.23
C LEU A 164 -49.90 -17.80 2.69
N GLU A 165 -49.12 -17.12 3.54
CA GLU A 165 -49.49 -16.89 4.94
C GLU A 165 -50.73 -16.01 5.06
N ARG A 166 -50.83 -14.92 4.28
CA ARG A 166 -52.03 -14.08 4.25
C ARG A 166 -53.26 -14.86 3.81
N MET A 167 -53.14 -15.70 2.78
CA MET A 167 -54.24 -16.55 2.32
C MET A 167 -54.65 -17.57 3.39
N ALA A 168 -53.67 -18.22 4.04
CA ALA A 168 -53.95 -19.15 5.13
C ALA A 168 -54.65 -18.48 6.32
N ALA A 169 -54.24 -17.26 6.68
CA ALA A 169 -54.90 -16.47 7.72
C ALA A 169 -56.35 -16.13 7.34
N GLN A 170 -56.60 -15.66 6.12
CA GLN A 170 -57.95 -15.35 5.62
C GLN A 170 -58.86 -16.60 5.61
N LEU A 171 -58.35 -17.75 5.17
CA LEU A 171 -59.09 -19.01 5.20
C LEU A 171 -59.40 -19.47 6.63
N THR A 172 -58.47 -19.25 7.55
CA THR A 172 -58.66 -19.57 8.97
C THR A 172 -59.73 -18.68 9.61
N ASP A 173 -59.74 -17.40 9.29
CA ASP A 173 -60.77 -16.47 9.79
C ASP A 173 -62.15 -16.76 9.20
N LEU A 174 -62.23 -17.06 7.89
CA LEU A 174 -63.46 -17.53 7.25
C LEU A 174 -64.03 -18.78 7.93
N LYS A 175 -63.16 -19.73 8.31
CA LYS A 175 -63.55 -20.94 9.05
C LYS A 175 -64.12 -20.62 10.44
N LYS A 176 -63.49 -19.69 11.16
CA LYS A 176 -63.93 -19.28 12.51
C LYS A 176 -65.28 -18.56 12.49
N VAL A 177 -65.49 -17.65 11.53
CA VAL A 177 -66.70 -16.82 11.46
C VAL A 177 -67.88 -17.54 10.79
N GLY A 178 -67.63 -18.31 9.72
CA GLY A 178 -68.68 -18.92 8.89
C GLY A 178 -68.90 -20.42 9.11
N GLY A 179 -68.14 -21.07 9.99
CA GLY A 179 -68.26 -22.51 10.28
C GLY A 179 -67.83 -23.42 9.11
N PRO A 180 -68.08 -24.75 9.20
CA PRO A 180 -67.61 -25.72 8.20
C PRO A 180 -68.27 -25.56 6.81
N ALA A 181 -69.46 -24.95 6.73
CA ALA A 181 -70.18 -24.74 5.48
C ALA A 181 -69.62 -23.57 4.64
N ALA A 182 -69.09 -22.51 5.28
CA ALA A 182 -68.53 -21.36 4.57
C ALA A 182 -67.30 -21.70 3.72
N LEU A 183 -66.47 -22.62 4.20
CA LEU A 183 -65.31 -23.12 3.46
C LEU A 183 -65.71 -23.91 2.21
N GLN A 184 -66.76 -24.72 2.30
CA GLN A 184 -67.29 -25.45 1.14
C GLN A 184 -67.89 -24.50 0.10
N ALA A 185 -68.59 -23.46 0.54
CA ALA A 185 -69.12 -22.42 -0.35
C ALA A 185 -68.01 -21.64 -1.06
N TYR A 186 -66.93 -21.28 -0.35
CA TYR A 186 -65.76 -20.62 -0.95
C TYR A 186 -65.10 -21.48 -2.03
N VAL A 187 -64.82 -22.76 -1.75
CA VAL A 187 -64.24 -23.69 -2.74
C VAL A 187 -65.15 -23.84 -3.96
N ARG A 188 -66.47 -23.90 -3.75
CA ARG A 188 -67.44 -23.96 -4.86
C ARG A 188 -67.37 -22.70 -5.73
N ASN A 189 -67.33 -21.53 -5.13
CA ASN A 189 -67.28 -20.26 -5.86
C ASN A 189 -65.96 -20.08 -6.62
N VAL A 190 -64.83 -20.45 -6.02
CA VAL A 190 -63.52 -20.43 -6.69
C VAL A 190 -63.49 -21.41 -7.87
N ARG A 191 -64.06 -22.61 -7.71
CA ARG A 191 -64.18 -23.57 -8.83
C ARG A 191 -65.02 -23.02 -9.97
N LEU A 192 -66.16 -22.40 -9.66
CA LEU A 192 -67.02 -21.79 -10.69
C LEU A 192 -66.28 -20.68 -11.45
N ALA A 193 -65.51 -19.83 -10.76
CA ALA A 193 -64.69 -18.80 -11.40
C ALA A 193 -63.55 -19.39 -12.25
N LEU A 194 -62.92 -20.48 -11.80
CA LEU A 194 -61.91 -21.21 -12.57
C LEU A 194 -62.50 -21.85 -13.83
N PHE A 195 -63.71 -22.42 -13.74
CA PHE A 195 -64.41 -22.99 -14.89
C PHE A 195 -64.83 -21.93 -15.91
N ASP A 196 -65.13 -20.71 -15.47
CA ASP A 196 -65.43 -19.58 -16.36
C ASP A 196 -64.20 -19.12 -17.16
N GLN A 197 -63.00 -19.27 -16.58
CA GLN A 197 -61.73 -18.90 -17.23
C GLN A 197 -61.09 -20.05 -18.03
N ALA A 198 -61.53 -21.29 -17.84
CA ALA A 198 -60.94 -22.46 -18.47
C ALA A 198 -61.62 -22.80 -19.80
N GLN A 199 -60.86 -22.82 -20.91
CA GLN A 199 -61.37 -23.20 -22.24
C GLN A 199 -61.57 -24.71 -22.45
N GLN A 200 -60.87 -25.56 -21.68
CA GLN A 200 -60.98 -27.02 -21.75
C GLN A 200 -60.85 -27.63 -20.36
N VAL A 201 -61.70 -28.60 -20.05
CA VAL A 201 -61.73 -29.30 -18.76
C VAL A 201 -61.55 -30.79 -19.02
N PHE A 202 -60.51 -31.38 -18.43
CA PHE A 202 -60.28 -32.82 -18.46
C PHE A 202 -60.73 -33.42 -17.11
N LEU A 203 -61.70 -34.34 -17.17
CA LEU A 203 -62.22 -35.06 -16.01
C LEU A 203 -61.62 -36.45 -16.00
N GLU A 204 -60.82 -36.74 -14.98
CA GLU A 204 -60.31 -38.08 -14.75
C GLU A 204 -61.44 -38.95 -14.17
N VAL A 205 -61.92 -39.90 -14.99
CA VAL A 205 -62.93 -40.88 -14.56
C VAL A 205 -62.21 -41.94 -13.75
N LYS A 206 -62.47 -41.99 -12.43
CA LYS A 206 -62.00 -43.11 -11.59
C LYS A 206 -62.60 -44.42 -12.10
N PRO A 207 -61.82 -45.51 -12.18
CA PRO A 207 -62.30 -46.83 -12.61
C PRO A 207 -63.33 -47.41 -11.64
#